data_AF-A0A520BLG8-F1
#
_entry.id   AF-A0A520BLG8-F1
#
_cell.length_a   1.000
_cell.length_b   1.000
_cell.length_c   1.000
_cell.angle_alpha   90.00
_cell.angle_beta   90.00
_cell.angle_gamma   90.00
#
_symmetry.space_group_name_H-M   'P 1'
#
loop_
_entity.id
_entity.type
_entity.pdbx_description
1 polymer ?
#
loop_
_entity_poly.entity_id
_entity_poly.type
_entity_poly.pdbx_seq_one_letter_code
_entity_poly.pdbx_strand_id
1 'polypeptide(L)' 'MRTEDLFREDATLLACDAIVTAQGEGGVLLDRTVCYPLGGGQAGDSGWLVSGEQRWRITDTRKSKERPEAIVHLVE' A
#
# COMPACT_ATOMS: atom_id res chain seq x y z
N MET A 1 8.05 11.28 -4.26
CA MET A 1 7.91 10.13 -5.18
C MET A 1 6.48 9.66 -5.06
N ARG A 2 5.78 9.51 -6.18
CA ARG A 2 4.39 9.05 -6.25
C ARG A 2 4.36 7.51 -6.17
N THR A 3 3.34 6.94 -5.53
CA THR A 3 3.06 5.50 -5.62
C THR A 3 2.33 5.19 -6.94
N GLU A 4 2.74 4.17 -7.65
CA GLU A 4 2.04 3.66 -8.83
C GLU A 4 0.82 2.81 -8.39
N ASP A 5 -0.38 3.30 -8.75
CA ASP A 5 -1.69 2.74 -8.37
C ASP A 5 -2.12 1.61 -9.34
N LEU A 6 -1.60 0.38 -9.18
CA LEU A 6 -1.85 -0.73 -10.14
C LEU A 6 -3.33 -1.13 -10.23
N PHE A 7 -4.09 -0.94 -9.14
CA PHE A 7 -5.54 -1.21 -9.09
C PHE A 7 -6.36 -0.34 -10.07
N ARG A 8 -5.81 0.76 -10.58
CA ARG A 8 -6.48 1.59 -11.60
C ARG A 8 -6.40 0.98 -13.00
N GLU A 9 -5.37 0.19 -13.24
CA GLU A 9 -5.11 -0.45 -14.53
C GLU A 9 -5.77 -1.83 -14.59
N ASP A 10 -5.66 -2.60 -13.50
CA ASP A 10 -6.30 -3.89 -13.33
C ASP A 10 -6.79 -4.08 -11.89
N ALA A 11 -8.10 -3.95 -11.69
CA ALA A 11 -8.74 -4.13 -10.39
C ALA A 11 -8.76 -5.60 -9.92
N THR A 12 -8.39 -6.55 -10.79
CA THR A 12 -8.32 -7.98 -10.46
C THR A 12 -6.91 -8.44 -10.10
N LEU A 13 -5.89 -7.58 -10.25
CA LEU A 13 -4.51 -7.88 -9.89
C LEU A 13 -4.35 -7.92 -8.36
N LEU A 14 -4.09 -9.11 -7.81
CA LEU A 14 -4.05 -9.32 -6.35
C LEU A 14 -2.65 -9.25 -5.73
N ALA A 15 -1.59 -9.21 -6.54
CA ALA A 15 -0.21 -9.20 -6.06
C ALA A 15 0.74 -8.47 -7.03
N CYS A 16 1.79 -7.86 -6.48
CA CYS A 16 2.88 -7.24 -7.23
C CYS A 16 4.17 -7.25 -6.43
N ASP A 17 5.31 -7.23 -7.12
CA ASP A 17 6.59 -6.85 -6.50
C ASP A 17 6.64 -5.33 -6.31
N ALA A 18 7.19 -4.90 -5.18
CA ALA A 18 7.32 -3.49 -4.81
C ALA A 18 8.55 -3.26 -3.92
N ILE A 19 8.97 -2.00 -3.83
CA ILE A 19 10.09 -1.55 -2.99
C ILE A 19 9.55 -0.62 -1.90
N VAL A 20 9.97 -0.85 -0.65
CA VAL A 20 9.74 0.10 0.44
C VAL A 20 10.60 1.34 0.20
N THR A 21 9.95 2.48 -0.03
CA THR A 21 10.64 3.75 -0.31
C THR A 21 10.82 4.61 0.94
N ALA A 22 10.00 4.38 1.98
CA ALA A 22 10.11 5.04 3.27
C ALA A 22 9.22 4.36 4.33
N GLN A 23 9.49 4.69 5.59
CA GLN A 23 8.64 4.41 6.75
C GLN A 23 8.12 5.73 7.32
N GLY A 24 6.85 5.77 7.73
CA GLY A 24 6.20 6.97 8.27
C GLY A 24 4.71 6.78 8.49
N GLU A 25 4.07 7.70 9.22
CA GLU A 25 2.61 7.70 9.43
C GLU A 25 2.03 6.39 10.00
N GLY A 26 2.84 5.65 10.77
CA GLY A 26 2.46 4.36 11.35
C GLY A 26 2.52 3.18 10.39
N GLY A 27 3.11 3.36 9.20
CA GLY A 27 3.24 2.30 8.20
C GLY A 27 4.45 2.49 7.27
N VAL A 28 4.38 1.84 6.12
CA VAL A 28 5.39 1.93 5.06
C VAL A 28 4.81 2.48 3.77
N LEU A 29 5.66 3.14 3.00
CA LEU A 29 5.36 3.70 1.69
C LEU A 29 6.02 2.81 0.63
N LEU A 30 5.25 2.44 -0.40
CA LEU A 30 5.73 1.63 -1.52
C LEU A 30 5.83 2.49 -2.79
N ASP A 31 6.72 2.10 -3.70
CA ASP A 31 6.82 2.68 -5.04
C ASP A 31 5.61 2.32 -5.92
N ARG A 32 5.03 1.14 -5.74
CA ARG A 32 3.82 0.66 -6.41
C ARG A 32 2.99 -0.25 -5.51
N THR A 33 1.68 -0.36 -5.76
CA THR A 33 0.80 -1.22 -4.96
C THR A 33 -0.48 -1.63 -5.71
N VAL A 34 -0.98 -2.82 -5.39
CA VAL A 34 -2.33 -3.28 -5.75
C VAL A 34 -3.39 -2.85 -4.74
N CYS A 35 -3.00 -2.38 -3.56
CA CYS A 35 -3.94 -2.05 -2.49
C CYS A 35 -4.58 -0.69 -2.71
N TYR A 36 -5.91 -0.65 -2.76
CA TYR A 36 -6.68 0.58 -2.79
C TYR A 36 -6.69 1.25 -1.40
N PRO A 37 -6.24 2.52 -1.26
CA PRO A 37 -6.32 3.22 0.01
C PRO A 37 -7.75 3.66 0.32
N LEU A 38 -8.13 3.68 1.60
CA LEU A 38 -9.46 4.13 2.03
C LEU A 38 -9.90 5.43 1.34
N GLY A 39 -11.11 5.40 0.77
CA GLY A 39 -11.65 6.46 -0.06
C GLY A 39 -12.98 6.11 -0.69
N GLY A 40 -13.78 7.11 -1.07
CA GLY A 40 -15.06 6.88 -1.76
C GLY A 40 -16.12 6.13 -0.95
N GLY A 41 -15.99 6.08 0.38
CA GLY A 41 -16.85 5.27 1.26
C GLY A 41 -16.41 3.80 1.40
N GLN A 42 -15.34 3.39 0.71
CA GLN A 42 -14.76 2.06 0.82
C GLN A 42 -13.64 2.03 1.88
N ALA A 43 -13.56 0.94 2.63
CA ALA A 43 -12.41 0.64 3.49
C ALA A 43 -11.14 0.49 2.65
N GLY A 44 -9.97 0.74 3.26
CA GLY A 44 -8.71 0.45 2.60
C GLY A 44 -8.49 -1.05 2.49
N ASP A 45 -7.77 -1.46 1.46
CA ASP A 45 -7.43 -2.87 1.28
C ASP A 45 -6.46 -3.33 2.37
N SER A 46 -6.59 -4.62 2.69
CA SER A 46 -5.73 -5.35 3.62
C SER A 46 -5.07 -6.51 2.89
N GLY A 47 -3.93 -6.96 3.39
CA GLY A 47 -3.09 -7.92 2.67
C GLY A 47 -1.82 -8.25 3.42
N TRP A 48 -0.76 -8.55 2.67
CA TRP A 48 0.51 -8.97 3.24
C TRP A 48 1.69 -8.43 2.43
N LEU A 49 2.71 -7.95 3.13
CA LEU A 49 4.04 -7.81 2.56
C LEU A 49 4.82 -9.09 2.84
N VAL A 50 5.53 -9.59 1.84
CA VAL A 50 6.31 -10.82 1.93
C VAL A 50 7.72 -10.54 1.41
N SER A 51 8.74 -10.93 2.18
CA SER A 51 10.15 -10.85 1.76
C SER A 51 10.90 -12.07 2.28
N GLY A 52 11.18 -13.03 1.38
CA GLY A 52 11.69 -14.34 1.75
C GLY A 52 10.71 -15.07 2.69
N GLU A 53 11.20 -15.51 3.85
CA GLU A 53 10.38 -16.17 4.88
C GLU A 53 9.64 -15.18 5.79
N GLN A 54 9.94 -13.88 5.68
CA GLN A 54 9.32 -12.85 6.51
C GLN A 54 8.01 -12.37 5.89
N ARG A 55 7.03 -12.11 6.76
CA ARG A 55 5.69 -11.69 6.36
C ARG A 55 5.12 -10.71 7.38
N TRP A 56 4.58 -9.59 6.89
CA TRP A 56 3.94 -8.55 7.69
C TRP A 56 2.52 -8.32 7.21
N ARG A 57 1.57 -8.21 8.13
CA ARG A 57 0.17 -8.02 7.74
C ARG A 57 -0.08 -6.57 7.43
N ILE A 58 -0.61 -6.27 6.26
CA ILE A 58 -1.20 -4.97 5.96
C ILE A 58 -2.59 -4.97 6.57
N THR A 59 -2.77 -4.25 7.67
CA THR A 59 -4.07 -4.15 8.34
C THR A 59 -4.98 -3.15 7.64
N ASP A 60 -4.38 -2.15 6.99
CA ASP A 60 -5.12 -1.13 6.26
C ASP A 60 -4.23 -0.31 5.33
N THR A 61 -4.84 0.37 4.36
CA THR A 61 -4.17 1.32 3.47
C THR A 61 -4.81 2.69 3.46
N ARG A 62 -3.96 3.73 3.41
CA ARG A 62 -4.36 5.13 3.59
C ARG A 62 -3.61 6.02 2.62
N LYS A 63 -4.25 7.09 2.15
CA LYS A 63 -3.52 8.19 1.50
C LYS A 63 -2.64 8.87 2.54
N SER A 64 -1.37 9.07 2.19
CA SER A 64 -0.42 9.80 3.03
C SER A 64 -0.88 11.24 3.24
N LYS A 65 -0.73 11.72 4.48
CA LYS A 65 -0.96 13.12 4.86
C LYS A 65 0.27 13.99 4.63
N GLU A 66 1.45 13.39 4.66
CA GLU A 66 2.73 14.10 4.55
C GLU A 66 3.28 14.12 3.12
N ARG A 67 2.94 13.10 2.32
CA ARG A 67 3.41 12.92 0.94
C ARG A 67 2.20 12.75 0.01
N PRO A 68 1.74 13.84 -0.61
CA PRO A 68 0.68 13.78 -1.60
C PRO A 68 0.96 12.69 -2.64
N GLU A 69 -0.08 11.94 -3.02
CA GLU A 69 -0.02 10.83 -3.99
C GLU A 69 0.75 9.57 -3.54
N ALA A 70 1.16 9.49 -2.28
CA ALA A 70 1.71 8.27 -1.72
C ALA A 70 0.65 7.50 -0.90
N ILE A 71 0.80 6.17 -0.85
CA ILE A 71 -0.07 5.29 -0.08
C ILE A 71 0.71 4.69 1.10
N VAL A 72 0.19 4.94 2.30
CA VAL A 72 0.67 4.35 3.55
C VAL A 72 0.02 2.99 3.74
N HIS A 73 0.84 1.97 3.96
CA HIS A 73 0.43 0.61 4.27
C HIS A 73 0.70 0.38 5.76
N LEU A 74 -0.36 0.31 6.57
CA LEU A 74 -0.24 0.06 8.01
C LEU A 74 0.10 -1.40 8.22
N VAL A 75 1.23 -1.68 8.87
CA VAL A 75 1.77 -3.03 9.01
C VAL A 75 1.93 -3.45 10.48
N GLU A 76 1.63 -4.71 10.76
CA GLU A 76 1.90 -5.42 12.03
C GLU A 76 2.79 -6.66 11.80
#